data_AF-A0A919YTW7-F1
#
_entry.id   AF-A0A919YTW7-F1
#
_cell.length_a   1.000
_cell.length_b   1.000
_cell.length_c   1.000
_cell.angle_alpha   90.00
_cell.angle_beta   90.00
_cell.angle_gamma   90.00
#
_symmetry.space_group_name_H-M   'P 1'
#
loop_
_entity.id
_entity.type
_entity.pdbx_description
1 polymer ?
#
loop_
_entity_poly.entity_id
_entity_poly.type
_entity_poly.pdbx_seq_one_letter_code
_entity_poly.pdbx_strand_id
1 'polypeptide(L)'
;MITRYTVDMLNESGVSVKTQKVIEVDGVEHLLGEPHRKAYLNSVAGRAEVQAELPIAQQNAIFAVWGDSPTITEQSPEQNTEDDETATE
;
A
#
# COMPACT_ATOMS: atom_id res chain seq x y z
N MET A 1 -23.66 -6.39 -2.63
CA MET A 1 -22.34 -6.78 -2.08
C MET A 1 -21.53 -5.51 -1.92
N ILE A 2 -21.06 -5.24 -0.72
CA ILE A 2 -20.35 -4.02 -0.35
C ILE A 2 -18.88 -4.38 -0.12
N THR A 3 -17.95 -3.59 -0.65
CA THR A 3 -16.53 -3.77 -0.36
C THR A 3 -16.13 -2.80 0.73
N ARG A 4 -15.70 -3.35 1.88
CA ARG A 4 -15.19 -2.57 3.01
C ARG A 4 -13.67 -2.49 2.91
N TYR A 5 -13.17 -1.26 2.91
CA TYR A 5 -11.74 -0.97 2.94
C TYR A 5 -11.37 -0.45 4.32
N THR A 6 -10.49 -1.18 5.01
CA THR A 6 -9.96 -0.78 6.32
C THR A 6 -8.50 -0.41 6.15
N VAL A 7 -8.16 0.83 6.50
CA VAL A 7 -6.79 1.30 6.57
C VAL A 7 -6.21 0.94 7.93
N ASP A 8 -5.06 0.27 7.94
CA ASP A 8 -4.37 -0.24 9.12
C ASP A 8 -2.87 0.05 9.05
N MET A 9 -2.23 0.22 10.20
CA MET A 9 -0.79 0.54 10.31
C MET A 9 -0.33 1.67 9.37
N LEU A 10 -1.16 2.69 9.18
CA LEU A 10 -0.82 3.88 8.40
C LEU A 10 0.27 4.68 9.12
N ASN A 11 1.42 4.86 8.46
CA ASN A 11 2.57 5.62 8.92
C ASN A 11 3.20 6.39 7.74
N GLU A 12 4.23 7.19 8.01
CA GLU A 12 4.91 8.02 7.00
C GLU A 12 5.59 7.21 5.88
N SER A 13 5.93 5.95 6.14
CA SER A 13 6.67 5.09 5.21
C SER A 13 5.76 4.16 4.40
N GLY A 14 4.58 3.84 4.92
CA GLY A 14 3.69 2.87 4.32
C GLY A 14 2.34 2.73 5.02
N VAL A 15 1.48 1.91 4.42
CA VAL A 15 0.13 1.62 4.92
C VAL A 15 -0.28 0.20 4.56
N SER A 16 -1.06 -0.44 5.43
CA SER A 16 -1.70 -1.72 5.13
C SER A 16 -3.19 -1.53 4.92
N VAL A 17 -3.71 -1.96 3.78
CA VAL A 17 -5.15 -1.88 3.50
C VAL A 17 -5.71 -3.28 3.47
N LYS A 18 -6.74 -3.49 4.28
CA LYS A 18 -7.54 -4.70 4.30
C LYS A 18 -8.83 -4.46 3.53
N THR A 19 -9.04 -5.25 2.49
CA THR A 19 -10.24 -5.27 1.66
C THR A 19 -11.07 -6.49 2.01
N GLN A 20 -12.31 -6.28 2.42
CA GLN A 20 -13.23 -7.36 2.81
C GLN A 20 -14.57 -7.17 2.14
N LYS A 21 -15.10 -8.24 1.54
CA LYS A 21 -16.44 -8.24 0.96
C LYS A 21 -17.46 -8.48 2.06
N VAL A 22 -18.53 -7.70 2.06
CA VAL A 22 -19.61 -7.75 3.04
C VAL A 22 -20.94 -7.84 2.30
N ILE A 23 -21.87 -8.61 2.82
CA ILE A 23 -23.27 -8.58 2.40
C ILE A 23 -24.16 -8.29 3.59
N GLU A 24 -25.25 -7.59 3.34
CA GLU A 24 -26.32 -7.43 4.31
C GLU A 24 -27.42 -8.43 3.97
N VAL A 25 -27.78 -9.27 4.93
CA VAL A 25 -28.89 -10.22 4.82
C VAL A 25 -29.75 -10.04 6.06
N ASP A 26 -31.03 -9.71 5.87
CA ASP A 26 -31.97 -9.44 6.96
C ASP A 26 -31.47 -8.37 7.97
N GLY A 27 -30.74 -7.36 7.48
CA GLY A 27 -30.17 -6.28 8.29
C GLY A 27 -28.92 -6.67 9.10
N VAL A 28 -28.37 -7.86 8.89
CA VAL A 28 -27.12 -8.33 9.51
C VAL A 28 -26.00 -8.32 8.48
N GLU A 29 -24.88 -7.69 8.82
CA GLU A 29 -23.67 -7.69 8.00
C GLU A 29 -22.92 -9.03 8.14
N HIS A 30 -22.76 -9.74 7.03
CA HIS A 30 -21.96 -10.95 6.93
C HIS A 30 -20.70 -10.72 6.09
N LEU A 31 -19.56 -11.10 6.63
CA LEU A 31 -18.28 -11.08 5.94
C LEU A 31 -18.22 -12.26 4.96
N LEU A 32 -17.90 -11.97 3.70
CA LEU A 32 -17.79 -12.98 2.66
C LEU A 32 -16.33 -13.27 2.32
N GLY A 33 -15.96 -14.54 2.47
CA GLY A 33 -14.65 -15.06 2.11
C GLY A 33 -13.52 -14.51 2.98
N GLU A 34 -12.30 -14.73 2.53
CA GLU A 34 -11.11 -14.27 3.23
C GLU A 34 -10.83 -12.78 2.95
N PRO A 35 -10.41 -12.02 3.97
CA PRO A 35 -9.99 -10.64 3.78
C PRO A 35 -8.68 -10.60 2.99
N HIS A 36 -8.63 -9.77 1.95
CA HIS A 36 -7.39 -9.51 1.23
C HIS A 36 -6.66 -8.35 1.90
N ARG A 37 -5.37 -8.51 2.19
CA ARG A 37 -4.54 -7.44 2.74
C ARG A 37 -3.40 -7.14 1.79
N LYS A 38 -3.29 -5.87 1.40
CA LYS A 38 -2.21 -5.34 0.56
C LYS A 38 -1.50 -4.22 1.30
N ALA A 39 -0.18 -4.23 1.29
CA ALA A 39 0.62 -3.14 1.84
C ALA A 39 1.06 -2.23 0.69
N TYR A 40 1.06 -0.93 0.94
CA TYR A 40 1.56 0.08 0.02
C TYR A 40 2.67 0.87 0.71
N LEU A 41 3.68 1.22 -0.06
CA LEU A 41 4.78 2.05 0.40
C LEU A 41 4.55 3.50 -0.04
N ASN A 42 5.03 4.45 0.75
CA ASN A 42 5.02 5.87 0.39
C ASN A 42 6.12 6.18 -0.65
N SER A 43 6.08 5.47 -1.78
CA SER A 43 6.92 5.65 -2.95
C SER A 43 6.10 6.17 -4.13
N VAL A 44 6.75 6.56 -5.22
CA VAL A 44 6.05 7.04 -6.42
C VAL A 44 5.12 5.95 -6.97
N ALA A 45 5.59 4.71 -7.09
CA ALA A 45 4.75 3.61 -7.55
C ALA A 45 3.62 3.28 -6.55
N GLY A 46 3.93 3.18 -5.26
CA GLY A 46 2.93 2.84 -4.24
C GLY A 46 1.81 3.88 -4.12
N ARG A 47 2.13 5.17 -4.29
CA ARG A 47 1.14 6.26 -4.38
C ARG A 47 0.22 6.11 -5.59
N ALA A 48 0.77 5.72 -6.74
CA ALA A 48 -0.02 5.48 -7.95
C ALA A 48 -0.96 4.28 -7.78
N GLU A 49 -0.49 3.19 -7.16
CA GLU A 49 -1.33 2.03 -6.84
C GLU A 49 -2.48 2.39 -5.89
N VAL A 50 -2.19 3.18 -4.84
CA VAL A 50 -3.21 3.68 -3.90
C VAL A 50 -4.30 4.47 -4.63
N GLN A 51 -3.92 5.33 -5.59
CA GLN A 51 -4.88 6.11 -6.38
C GLN A 51 -5.71 5.26 -7.33
N ALA A 52 -5.13 4.20 -7.88
CA ALA A 52 -5.79 3.32 -8.84
C ALA A 52 -6.73 2.31 -8.17
N GLU A 53 -6.35 1.76 -7.01
CA GLU A 53 -7.07 0.66 -6.37
C GLU A 53 -8.04 1.10 -5.27
N LEU A 54 -7.75 2.19 -4.56
CA LEU A 54 -8.52 2.59 -3.39
C LEU A 54 -9.55 3.68 -3.71
N PRO A 55 -10.67 3.75 -2.96
CA PRO A 55 -11.61 4.85 -3.09
C PRO A 55 -11.04 6.17 -2.55
N ILE A 56 -11.59 7.30 -3.02
CA ILE A 56 -11.16 8.67 -2.68
C ILE A 56 -11.07 8.89 -1.15
N ALA A 57 -11.98 8.31 -0.36
CA ALA A 57 -11.98 8.46 1.09
C ALA A 57 -10.69 7.89 1.73
N GLN A 58 -10.27 6.70 1.31
CA GLN A 58 -9.06 6.04 1.79
C GLN A 58 -7.81 6.71 1.25
N GLN A 59 -7.83 7.12 -0.03
CA GLN A 59 -6.75 7.91 -0.62
C GLN A 59 -6.49 9.18 0.19
N ASN A 60 -7.53 9.96 0.48
CA ASN A 60 -7.42 11.19 1.26
C ASN A 60 -6.86 10.93 2.67
N ALA A 61 -7.28 9.85 3.33
CA ALA A 61 -6.75 9.48 4.64
C ALA A 61 -5.26 9.12 4.59
N ILE A 62 -4.83 8.38 3.57
CA ILE A 62 -3.43 7.99 3.38
C ILE A 62 -2.58 9.22 3.04
N PHE A 63 -3.00 10.03 2.06
CA PHE A 63 -2.28 11.22 1.65
C PHE A 63 -2.24 12.32 2.72
N ALA A 64 -3.23 12.37 3.62
CA ALA A 64 -3.17 13.27 4.77
C ALA A 64 -2.00 12.94 5.72
N VAL A 65 -1.58 11.68 5.80
CA VAL A 65 -0.42 11.26 6.61
C VAL A 65 0.87 11.32 5.80
N TRP A 66 0.84 10.87 4.54
CA TRP A 66 2.02 10.83 3.67
C TRP A 66 2.46 12.20 3.14
N GLY A 67 1.57 13.19 3.13
CA GLY A 67 1.83 14.52 2.58
C GLY A 67 2.06 14.53 1.07
N ASP A 68 2.59 15.63 0.55
CA ASP A 68 2.76 15.86 -0.90
C ASP A 68 3.91 15.05 -1.52
N SER A 69 4.94 14.72 -0.74
CA SER A 69 6.18 14.12 -1.26
C SER A 69 6.39 12.67 -0.80
N PRO A 70 6.82 11.75 -1.69
CA PRO A 70 7.17 10.39 -1.29
C PRO A 70 8.37 10.37 -0.35
N THR A 71 8.30 9.58 0.72
CA THR A 71 9.41 9.39 1.68
C THR A 71 10.30 8.21 1.30
N ILE A 72 9.77 7.25 0.54
CA ILE A 72 10.51 6.08 0.05
C ILE A 72 10.96 6.36 -1.38
N THR A 73 12.27 6.46 -1.57
CA THR A 73 12.87 6.38 -2.90
C THR A 73 13.02 4.90 -3.22
N GLU A 74 12.32 4.42 -4.25
CA GLU A 74 12.52 3.06 -4.77
C GLU A 74 13.96 2.94 -5.28
N GLN A 75 14.83 2.39 -4.45
CA GLN A 75 16.17 2.01 -4.87
C GLN A 75 15.98 0.78 -5.77
N SER A 76 16.04 0.99 -7.09
CA SER A 76 16.11 -0.12 -8.04
C SER A 76 17.24 -1.07 -7.62
N PRO A 77 17.03 -2.40 -7.62
CA PRO A 77 18.04 -3.38 -7.18
C PRO A 77 19.29 -3.48 -8.10
N GLU A 78 19.51 -2.53 -9.01
CA GLU A 78 20.57 -2.55 -10.03
C GLU A 78 21.84 -1.77 -9.65
N GLN A 79 22.11 -1.54 -8.36
CA GLN A 79 23.33 -0.84 -7.92
C GLN A 79 24.06 -1.64 -6.84
N ASN A 80 24.31 -2.93 -7.09
CA ASN A 80 25.25 -3.72 -6.27
C ASN A 80 26.09 -4.68 -7.11
N THR A 81 26.53 -4.24 -8.29
CA THR A 81 27.52 -4.94 -9.11
C THR A 81 28.56 -3.94 -9.60
N GLU A 82 29.46 -3.54 -8.73
CA GLU A 82 30.75 -2.87 -9.00
C GLU A 82 31.37 -2.73 -7.60
N ASP A 83 32.54 -3.24 -7.23
CA ASP A 83 33.72 -3.58 -8.00
C ASP A 83 34.62 -4.38 -7.02
N ASP A 84 34.81 -5.69 -7.20
CA ASP A 84 35.90 -6.44 -6.54
C ASP A 84 36.74 -7.11 -7.63
N GLU A 85 37.19 -6.29 -8.58
CA GLU A 85 38.29 -6.63 -9.46
C GLU A 85 39.36 -5.55 -9.31
N THR A 86 40.32 -5.75 -8.40
CA THR A 86 41.74 -5.40 -8.62
C THR A 86 42.57 -5.65 -7.35
N ALA A 87 43.40 -6.71 -7.38
CA ALA A 87 44.83 -6.61 -7.09
C ALA A 87 45.49 -7.98 -7.34
N THR A 88 45.96 -8.16 -8.57
CA THR A 88 47.19 -8.92 -8.81
C THR A 88 48.35 -8.13 -8.20
N GLU A 89 49.11 -8.75 -7.30
CA GLU A 89 50.59 -8.74 -7.27
C GLU A 89 51.11 -9.81 -6.29
#